data_AF-A0A4P1LYC9-F1
#
_entry.id   AF-A0A4P1LYC9-F1
#
_cell.length_a   1.000
_cell.length_b   1.000
_cell.length_c   1.000
_cell.angle_alpha   90.00
_cell.angle_beta   90.00
_cell.angle_gamma   90.00
#
_symmetry.space_group_name_H-M   'P 1'
#
loop_
_entity.id
_entity.type
_entity.pdbx_description
1 polymer ?
#
loop_
_entity_poly.entity_id
_entity_poly.type
_entity_poly.pdbx_seq_one_letter_code
_entity_poly.pdbx_strand_id
1 'polypeptide(L)' 'TICHIQISKTHGILKTCEENSCYKMSVRGWIIGRGCGCPSAVRPRQVQCCTSDKCNY' A
#
# COMPACT_ATOMS: atom_id res chain seq x y z
N THR A 1 -2.63 -12.19 2.95
CA THR A 1 -2.14 -11.06 3.78
C THR A 1 -3.22 -10.00 3.93
N ILE A 2 -3.31 -9.32 5.07
CA ILE A 2 -4.24 -8.21 5.31
C ILE A 2 -3.51 -6.89 5.02
N CYS A 3 -4.06 -6.02 4.16
CA CYS A 3 -3.42 -4.76 3.77
C CYS A 3 -4.34 -3.56 4.03
N HIS A 4 -3.76 -2.38 4.28
CA HIS A 4 -4.50 -1.12 4.20
C HIS A 4 -4.84 -0.80 2.75
N ILE A 5 -6.02 -0.22 2.52
CA ILE A 5 -6.45 0.20 1.17
C ILE A 5 -6.74 1.70 1.06
N GLN A 6 -6.97 2.40 2.17
CA GLN A 6 -7.19 3.85 2.10
C GLN A 6 -5.88 4.64 2.03
N ILE A 7 -5.99 5.88 1.57
CA ILE A 7 -4.90 6.87 1.57
C ILE A 7 -4.69 7.47 2.97
N SER A 8 -5.79 7.67 3.71
CA SER A 8 -5.73 8.29 5.03
C SER A 8 -5.06 7.39 6.09
N LYS A 9 -4.33 7.99 7.02
CA LYS A 9 -3.82 7.29 8.21
C LYS A 9 -4.90 7.06 9.27
N THR A 10 -6.02 7.78 9.21
CA THR A 10 -7.02 7.84 10.28
C THR A 10 -8.12 6.78 10.17
N HIS A 11 -8.49 6.35 8.96
CA HIS A 11 -9.59 5.41 8.77
C HIS A 11 -9.04 4.09 8.27
N GLY A 12 -8.54 3.23 9.16
CA GLY A 12 -7.87 1.96 8.87
C GLY A 12 -8.72 0.89 8.15
N ILE A 13 -9.22 1.17 6.95
CA ILE A 13 -9.88 0.19 6.08
C ILE A 13 -8.85 -0.86 5.66
N LEU A 14 -9.15 -2.08 6.05
CA LEU A 14 -8.35 -3.26 5.76
C LEU A 14 -9.05 -4.11 4.71
N LYS A 15 -8.25 -4.74 3.84
CA LYS A 15 -8.71 -5.73 2.88
C LYS A 15 -7.82 -6.97 2.96
N THR A 16 -8.44 -8.13 2.94
CA THR A 16 -7.73 -9.40 2.75
C THR A 16 -7.32 -9.51 1.28
N CYS A 17 -6.02 -9.61 1.05
CA CYS A 17 -5.42 -9.77 -0.27
C CYS A 17 -5.14 -11.25 -0.54
N GLU A 18 -5.49 -11.69 -1.74
CA GLU A 18 -5.08 -13.00 -2.28
C GLU A 18 -3.56 -13.04 -2.46
N GLU A 19 -2.97 -11.91 -2.88
CA GLU A 19 -1.53 -11.74 -2.95
C GLU A 19 -0.91 -11.67 -1.55
N ASN A 20 0.24 -12.31 -1.39
CA ASN A 20 1.04 -12.29 -0.14
C ASN A 20 1.84 -10.99 0.04
N SER A 21 1.42 -9.90 -0.61
CA SER A 21 2.08 -8.60 -0.51
C SER A 21 1.09 -7.45 -0.47
N CYS A 22 1.53 -6.36 0.15
CA CYS A 22 0.87 -5.08 0.20
C CYS A 22 1.78 -4.01 -0.41
N TYR A 23 1.19 -2.97 -0.99
CA TYR A 23 1.94 -1.78 -1.41
C TYR A 23 1.45 -0.50 -0.73
N LYS A 24 2.36 0.46 -0.68
CA LYS A 24 2.14 1.87 -0.34
C LYS A 24 2.76 2.72 -1.43
N MET A 25 1.95 3.55 -2.08
CA MET A 25 2.37 4.41 -3.18
C MET A 25 2.38 5.87 -2.73
N SER A 26 3.45 6.60 -3.04
CA SER A 26 3.60 8.02 -2.72
C SER A 26 4.15 8.84 -3.88
N VAL A 27 3.81 10.12 -3.92
CA VAL A 27 4.39 11.12 -4.83
C VAL A 27 4.94 12.25 -3.97
N ARG A 28 6.27 12.46 -4.00
CA ARG A 28 6.96 13.50 -3.19
C ARG A 28 6.59 13.44 -1.70
N GLY A 29 6.55 12.23 -1.13
CA GLY A 29 6.21 11.99 0.29
C GLY A 29 4.72 11.93 0.61
N TRP A 30 3.83 12.37 -0.29
CA TRP A 30 2.38 12.26 -0.12
C TRP A 30 1.90 10.89 -0.54
N ILE A 31 1.26 10.16 0.37
CA ILE A 31 0.65 8.86 0.05
C ILE A 31 -0.54 9.11 -0.88
N ILE A 32 -0.57 8.40 -2.00
CA ILE A 32 -1.64 8.49 -3.00
C ILE A 32 -2.44 7.20 -3.13
N GLY A 33 -1.96 6.11 -2.51
CA GLY A 33 -2.66 4.83 -2.55
C GLY A 33 -2.00 3.76 -1.71
N ARG A 34 -2.80 2.77 -1.34
CA ARG A 34 -2.38 1.54 -0.69
C ARG A 34 -3.23 0.39 -1.25
N GLY A 35 -2.70 -0.82 -1.24
CA GLY A 35 -3.47 -1.98 -1.67
C GLY A 35 -2.71 -3.29 -1.63
N CYS A 36 -3.28 -4.29 -2.31
CA CYS A 36 -2.72 -5.61 -2.51
C CYS A 36 -1.67 -5.61 -3.63
N GLY A 37 -0.70 -6.51 -3.52
CA GLY A 37 0.30 -6.74 -4.55
C GLY A 37 1.49 -5.79 -4.45
N CYS A 38 2.30 -5.77 -5.52
CA CYS A 38 3.46 -4.91 -5.65
C CYS A 38 3.56 -4.33 -7.08
N PRO A 39 2.87 -3.19 -7.36
CA PRO A 39 2.89 -2.59 -8.68
C PRO A 39 4.24 -1.95 -9.01
N SER A 40 4.57 -1.88 -10.29
CA SER A 40 5.80 -1.23 -10.77
C SER A 40 5.83 0.27 -10.43
N ALA A 41 6.97 0.76 -9.96
CA ALA A 41 7.19 2.17 -9.70
C ALA A 41 7.39 2.94 -11.02
N VAL A 42 6.54 3.93 -11.29
CA VAL A 42 6.64 4.84 -12.43
C VAL A 42 6.80 6.26 -11.92
N ARG A 43 7.88 6.96 -12.29
CA ARG A 43 8.12 8.35 -11.86
C ARG A 43 6.88 9.23 -12.19
N PRO A 44 6.46 10.13 -11.28
CA PRO A 44 7.08 10.51 -10.01
C PRO A 44 6.66 9.66 -8.80
N ARG A 45 6.02 8.52 -9.01
CA ARG A 45 5.50 7.64 -7.95
C ARG A 45 6.61 6.76 -7.40
N GLN A 46 6.69 6.70 -6.08
CA GLN A 46 7.46 5.72 -5.32
C GLN A 46 6.50 4.65 -4.84
N VAL A 47 6.90 3.38 -4.95
CA VAL A 47 6.13 2.24 -4.47
C VAL A 47 6.99 1.50 -3.45
N GLN A 48 6.45 1.30 -2.25
CA GLN A 48 7.03 0.46 -1.22
C GLN A 48 6.16 -0.78 -1.05
N CYS A 49 6.75 -1.95 -1.20
CA CYS A 49 6.08 -3.23 -1.04
C CYS A 49 6.56 -3.96 0.22
N CYS A 50 5.67 -4.75 0.82
CA CYS A 50 5.95 -5.53 2.02
C CYS A 50 5.02 -6.75 2.08
N THR A 51 5.33 -7.75 2.90
CA THR A 51 4.65 -9.07 2.87
C THR A 51 3.92 -9.45 4.15
N SER A 52 4.00 -8.64 5.20
CA SER A 52 3.33 -8.89 6.50
C SER A 52 1.97 -8.22 6.59
N ASP A 53 1.13 -8.66 7.51
CA ASP A 53 -0.17 -8.03 7.74
C ASP A 53 -0.02 -6.57 8.18
N LYS A 54 -0.78 -5.68 7.54
CA LYS A 54 -0.84 -4.23 7.78
C LYS A 54 0.51 -3.51 7.59
N CYS A 55 1.46 -4.14 6.91
CA CYS A 55 2.81 -3.62 6.73
C CYS A 55 2.87 -2.33 5.90
N ASN A 56 1.82 -2.03 5.12
CA ASN A 56 1.73 -0.85 4.26
C ASN A 56 1.13 0.39 4.95
N TYR A 57 1.12 0.43 6.29
CA TYR A 57 0.65 1.59 7.06
C TYR A 57 1.41 2.89 6.72
#